data_AF-A0A8J1ZLV0-F1
#
_entry.id   AF-A0A8J1ZLV0-F1
#
_cell.length_a   1.000
_cell.length_b   1.000
_cell.length_c   1.000
_cell.angle_alpha   90.00
_cell.angle_beta   90.00
_cell.angle_gamma   90.00
#
_symmetry.space_group_name_H-M   'P 1'
#
loop_
_entity.id
_entity.type
_entity.pdbx_description
1 polymer ?
#
loop_
_entity_poly.entity_id
_entity_poly.type
_entity_poly.pdbx_seq_one_letter_code
_entity_poly.pdbx_strand_id
1 'polypeptide(L)'
;MPPQGPLAGALDFFNAISEVIGTEENADEKASKCCDAFKDACHEAGPDEEKFLEVFKNAEPGLHGVMVLRDAALKFYQGIKVLANAKMERDGHREAVKLVETICNIFKETGTEAEDVETFVRTFETELDEQVDLQLA
;
A
#
# COMPACT_ATOMS: atom_id res chain seq x y z
N MET A 1 10.02 -7.06 15.53
CA MET A 1 10.24 -7.31 14.08
C MET A 1 11.12 -6.20 13.56
N PRO A 2 12.02 -6.43 12.59
CA PRO A 2 12.74 -5.32 11.98
C PRO A 2 11.71 -4.36 11.37
N PRO A 3 11.96 -3.04 11.36
CA PRO A 3 11.11 -2.10 10.66
C PRO A 3 11.26 -2.42 9.16
N GLN A 4 10.33 -3.20 8.63
CA GLN A 4 10.19 -3.36 7.20
C GLN A 4 9.61 -2.05 6.71
N GLY A 5 10.43 -1.22 6.05
CA GLY A 5 9.97 0.02 5.44
C GLY A 5 8.86 -0.24 4.42
N PRO A 6 8.18 0.81 3.94
CA PRO A 6 7.04 0.67 3.05
C PRO A 6 7.34 -0.21 1.83
N LEU A 7 8.56 -0.13 1.27
CA LEU A 7 9.01 -0.93 0.13
C LEU A 7 8.86 -2.45 0.33
N ALA A 8 9.29 -2.97 1.48
CA ALA A 8 9.25 -4.40 1.74
C ALA A 8 7.81 -4.92 1.81
N GLY A 9 6.92 -4.16 2.47
CA GLY A 9 5.50 -4.49 2.50
C GLY A 9 4.81 -4.30 1.16
N ALA A 10 5.17 -3.27 0.39
CA ALA A 10 4.66 -3.03 -0.96
C ALA A 10 4.99 -4.19 -1.89
N LEU A 11 6.23 -4.69 -1.83
CA LEU A 11 6.67 -5.86 -2.59
C LEU A 11 5.91 -7.14 -2.19
N ASP A 12 5.76 -7.39 -0.89
CA ASP A 12 4.95 -8.52 -0.39
C ASP A 12 3.51 -8.44 -0.93
N PHE A 13 2.92 -7.25 -0.96
CA PHE A 13 1.56 -7.05 -1.44
C PHE A 13 1.42 -7.19 -2.95
N PHE A 14 2.33 -6.62 -3.74
CA PHE A 14 2.38 -6.77 -5.19
C PHE A 14 2.52 -8.25 -5.61
N ASN A 15 3.39 -9.00 -4.92
CA ASN A 15 3.55 -10.43 -5.15
C ASN A 15 2.28 -11.21 -4.78
N ALA A 16 1.65 -10.89 -3.65
CA ALA A 16 0.40 -11.53 -3.24
C ALA A 16 -0.73 -11.28 -4.26
N ILE A 17 -0.84 -10.06 -4.79
CA ILE A 17 -1.78 -9.73 -5.88
C ILE A 17 -1.47 -10.59 -7.12
N SER A 18 -0.21 -10.60 -7.56
CA SER A 18 0.20 -11.38 -8.74
C SER A 18 -0.04 -12.88 -8.58
N GLU A 19 0.23 -13.45 -7.40
CA GLU A 19 0.06 -14.88 -7.12
C GLU A 19 -1.42 -15.28 -7.07
N VAL A 20 -2.25 -14.46 -6.43
CA VAL A 20 -3.66 -14.79 -6.18
C VAL A 20 -4.53 -14.48 -7.40
N ILE A 21 -4.27 -13.33 -8.04
CA ILE A 21 -5.12 -12.80 -9.11
C ILE A 21 -4.56 -13.12 -10.51
N GLY A 22 -3.24 -13.24 -10.66
CA GLY A 22 -2.56 -13.36 -11.96
C GLY A 22 -2.91 -14.61 -12.80
N THR A 23 -3.66 -15.57 -12.22
CA THR A 23 -4.13 -16.77 -12.92
C THR A 23 -5.60 -16.70 -13.34
N GLU A 24 -6.31 -15.62 -12.99
CA GLU A 24 -7.74 -15.48 -13.22
C GLU A 24 -8.07 -14.74 -14.53
N GLU A 25 -9.29 -14.96 -15.05
CA GLU A 25 -9.84 -14.13 -16.12
C GLU A 25 -10.04 -12.68 -15.61
N ASN A 26 -9.54 -11.70 -16.37
CA ASN A 26 -9.48 -10.28 -15.99
C ASN A 26 -8.55 -9.99 -14.80
N ALA A 27 -7.40 -10.69 -14.72
CA ALA A 27 -6.39 -10.47 -13.70
C ALA A 27 -6.00 -8.99 -13.52
N ASP A 28 -5.76 -8.27 -14.62
CA ASP A 28 -5.38 -6.85 -14.58
C ASP A 28 -6.47 -5.97 -13.94
N GLU A 29 -7.74 -6.22 -14.27
CA GLU A 29 -8.88 -5.47 -13.69
C GLU A 29 -9.02 -5.75 -12.19
N LYS A 30 -8.81 -7.01 -11.77
CA LYS A 30 -8.89 -7.41 -10.36
C LYS A 30 -7.70 -6.89 -9.55
N ALA A 31 -6.50 -6.92 -10.11
CA ALA A 31 -5.31 -6.33 -9.51
C ALA A 31 -5.50 -4.83 -9.32
N SER A 32 -5.97 -4.13 -10.36
CA SER A 32 -6.30 -2.71 -10.29
C SER A 32 -7.33 -2.39 -9.21
N LYS A 33 -8.42 -3.17 -9.13
CA LYS A 33 -9.43 -3.05 -8.06
C LYS A 33 -8.87 -3.30 -6.67
N CYS A 34 -7.92 -4.22 -6.51
CA CYS A 34 -7.26 -4.50 -5.24
C CYS A 34 -6.38 -3.32 -4.81
N CYS A 35 -5.60 -2.75 -5.73
CA CYS A 35 -4.82 -1.54 -5.49
C CYS A 35 -5.70 -0.33 -5.14
N ASP A 36 -6.84 -0.16 -5.82
CA ASP A 36 -7.82 0.88 -5.51
C ASP A 36 -8.46 0.68 -4.13
N ALA A 37 -8.87 -0.54 -3.78
CA ALA A 37 -9.41 -0.85 -2.46
C ALA A 37 -8.40 -0.59 -1.33
N PHE A 38 -7.12 -0.92 -1.55
CA PHE A 38 -6.04 -0.63 -0.61
C PHE A 38 -5.86 0.87 -0.43
N LYS A 39 -5.79 1.62 -1.53
CA LYS A 39 -5.68 3.08 -1.50
C LYS A 39 -6.86 3.71 -0.75
N ASP A 40 -8.08 3.34 -1.09
CA ASP A 40 -9.28 3.90 -0.46
C ASP A 40 -9.30 3.58 1.06
N ALA A 41 -8.87 2.36 1.44
CA ALA A 41 -8.69 2.01 2.84
C ALA A 41 -7.62 2.85 3.54
N CYS A 42 -6.46 3.09 2.90
CA CYS A 42 -5.43 4.00 3.43
C CYS A 42 -5.99 5.40 3.66
N HIS A 43 -6.69 5.95 2.66
CA HIS A 43 -7.22 7.31 2.68
C HIS A 43 -8.28 7.49 3.77
N GLU A 44 -9.17 6.51 3.93
CA GLU A 44 -10.20 6.57 4.96
C GLU A 44 -9.64 6.34 6.36
N ALA A 45 -8.64 5.48 6.50
CA ALA A 45 -8.04 5.12 7.78
C ALA A 45 -7.00 6.11 8.30
N GLY A 46 -6.26 6.78 7.41
CA GLY A 46 -5.11 7.60 7.80
C GLY A 46 -4.04 6.73 8.47
N PRO A 47 -3.58 7.06 9.69
CA PRO A 47 -2.65 6.22 10.47
C PRO A 47 -3.34 5.20 11.42
N ASP A 48 -4.67 5.03 11.35
CA ASP A 48 -5.43 4.08 12.16
C ASP A 48 -5.44 2.67 11.55
N GLU A 49 -4.84 1.68 12.23
CA GLU A 49 -4.68 0.32 11.69
C GLU A 49 -5.94 -0.54 11.82
N GLU A 50 -6.71 -0.35 12.89
CA GLU A 50 -7.97 -1.09 13.07
C GLU A 50 -8.98 -0.63 12.02
N LYS A 51 -9.05 0.68 11.78
CA LYS A 51 -9.89 1.26 10.73
C LYS A 51 -9.45 0.81 9.34
N PHE A 52 -8.15 0.76 9.06
CA PHE A 52 -7.64 0.25 7.78
C PHE A 52 -8.14 -1.18 7.51
N LEU A 53 -8.00 -2.08 8.49
CA LEU A 53 -8.44 -3.46 8.34
C LEU A 53 -9.95 -3.60 8.16
N GLU A 54 -10.74 -2.75 8.83
CA GLU A 54 -12.18 -2.73 8.67
C GLU A 54 -12.58 -2.26 7.26
N VAL A 55 -12.04 -1.15 6.79
CA VAL A 55 -12.35 -0.58 5.47
C VAL A 55 -11.86 -1.49 4.35
N PHE A 56 -10.62 -1.98 4.43
CA PHE A 56 -10.05 -2.85 3.41
C PHE A 56 -10.86 -4.15 3.25
N LYS A 57 -11.28 -4.76 4.37
CA LYS A 57 -12.14 -5.95 4.35
C LYS A 57 -13.50 -5.69 3.69
N ASN A 58 -14.07 -4.50 3.87
CA ASN A 58 -15.36 -4.12 3.29
C ASN A 58 -15.25 -3.72 1.81
N ALA A 59 -14.09 -3.17 1.42
CA ALA A 59 -13.79 -2.72 0.07
C ALA A 59 -13.44 -3.86 -0.90
N GLU A 60 -13.30 -5.10 -0.44
CA GLU A 60 -13.04 -6.28 -1.28
C GLU A 60 -14.32 -7.01 -1.74
N PRO A 61 -14.87 -6.71 -2.94
CA PRO A 61 -15.87 -7.56 -3.58
C PRO A 61 -15.17 -8.75 -4.24
N GLY A 62 -15.04 -9.87 -3.52
CA GLY A 62 -14.71 -11.18 -4.12
C GLY A 62 -13.36 -11.81 -3.76
N LEU A 63 -12.54 -11.15 -2.94
CA LEU A 63 -11.29 -11.71 -2.38
C LEU A 63 -11.47 -12.24 -0.94
N HIS A 64 -12.72 -12.28 -0.46
CA HIS A 64 -13.11 -12.79 0.84
C HIS A 64 -12.50 -14.19 1.11
N GLY A 65 -11.46 -14.23 1.93
CA GLY A 65 -10.82 -15.48 2.38
C GLY A 65 -9.34 -15.62 2.04
N VAL A 66 -8.75 -14.72 1.24
CA VAL A 66 -7.33 -14.78 0.94
C VAL A 66 -6.53 -14.11 2.06
N MET A 67 -6.27 -14.86 3.14
CA MET A 67 -5.46 -14.38 4.28
C MET A 67 -4.12 -13.79 3.83
N VAL A 68 -3.53 -14.32 2.75
CA VAL A 68 -2.26 -13.85 2.19
C VAL A 68 -2.33 -12.39 1.69
N LEU A 69 -3.40 -12.00 1.00
CA LEU A 69 -3.58 -10.61 0.53
C LEU A 69 -3.76 -9.66 1.69
N ARG A 70 -4.59 -10.02 2.67
CA ARG A 70 -4.84 -9.21 3.86
C ARG A 70 -3.57 -9.03 4.70
N ASP A 71 -2.81 -10.10 4.92
CA ASP A 71 -1.58 -10.04 5.70
C ASP A 71 -0.51 -9.20 4.99
N ALA A 72 -0.40 -9.32 3.66
CA ALA A 72 0.53 -8.52 2.87
C ALA A 72 0.12 -7.03 2.85
N ALA A 73 -1.16 -6.72 2.65
CA ALA A 73 -1.69 -5.37 2.74
C ALA A 73 -1.44 -4.75 4.13
N LEU A 74 -1.65 -5.52 5.20
CA LEU A 74 -1.39 -5.06 6.56
C LEU A 74 0.09 -4.76 6.80
N LYS A 75 1.01 -5.62 6.34
CA LYS A 75 2.45 -5.36 6.45
C LYS A 75 2.83 -4.08 5.71
N PHE A 76 2.31 -3.88 4.51
CA PHE A 76 2.55 -2.66 3.76
C PHE A 76 2.06 -1.44 4.53
N TYR A 77 0.82 -1.47 4.98
CA TYR A 77 0.24 -0.39 5.78
C TYR A 77 1.03 -0.11 7.07
N GLN A 78 1.53 -1.15 7.76
CA GLN A 78 2.38 -0.98 8.95
C GLN A 78 3.70 -0.25 8.61
N GLY A 79 4.30 -0.53 7.46
CA GLY A 79 5.47 0.20 6.96
C GLY A 79 5.17 1.69 6.72
N ILE A 80 4.03 1.99 6.10
CA ILE A 80 3.54 3.36 5.88
C ILE A 80 3.30 4.06 7.23
N LYS A 81 2.62 3.38 8.17
CA LYS A 81 2.26 3.90 9.49
C LYS A 81 3.47 4.29 10.31
N VAL A 82 4.61 3.60 10.18
CA VAL A 82 5.87 3.99 10.84
C VAL A 82 6.31 5.39 10.38
N LEU A 83 6.29 5.64 9.07
CA LEU A 83 6.62 6.96 8.51
C LEU A 83 5.55 8.01 8.87
N ALA A 84 4.28 7.65 8.76
CA ALA A 84 3.16 8.52 9.09
C ALA A 84 3.17 8.93 10.57
N ASN A 85 3.52 8.03 11.50
CA ASN A 85 3.64 8.36 12.92
C ASN A 85 4.78 9.35 13.18
N ALA A 86 5.96 9.13 12.58
CA ALA A 86 7.07 10.08 12.69
C ALA A 86 6.69 11.47 12.15
N LYS A 87 5.96 11.49 11.02
CA LYS A 87 5.40 12.70 10.42
C LYS A 87 4.34 13.35 11.31
N MET A 88 3.48 12.55 11.96
CA MET A 88 2.44 13.00 12.87
C MET A 88 3.03 13.68 14.11
N GLU A 89 4.10 13.13 14.68
CA GLU A 89 4.80 13.72 15.81
C GLU A 89 5.48 15.04 15.47
N ARG A 90 6.00 15.17 14.25
CA ARG A 90 6.75 16.35 13.79
C ARG A 90 5.87 17.48 13.26
N ASP A 91 4.94 17.15 12.38
CA ASP A 91 4.19 18.11 11.54
C ASP A 91 2.67 18.03 11.75
N GLY A 92 2.22 17.09 12.59
CA GLY A 92 0.81 16.92 12.95
C GLY A 92 0.03 15.97 12.05
N HIS A 93 -1.19 15.65 12.49
CA HIS A 93 -2.03 14.62 11.90
C HIS A 93 -2.33 14.84 10.40
N ARG A 94 -2.53 16.08 9.96
CA ARG A 94 -2.85 16.39 8.56
C ARG A 94 -1.74 15.97 7.61
N GLU A 95 -0.49 16.21 7.97
CA GLU A 95 0.65 15.87 7.12
C GLU A 95 0.95 14.37 7.16
N ALA A 96 0.68 13.70 8.28
CA ALA A 96 0.71 12.24 8.36
C ALA A 96 -0.30 11.57 7.42
N VAL A 97 -1.53 12.07 7.37
CA VAL A 97 -2.56 11.57 6.43
C VAL A 97 -2.12 11.79 4.99
N LYS A 98 -1.61 12.97 4.63
CA LYS A 98 -1.09 13.21 3.27
C LYS A 98 0.03 12.25 2.89
N LEU A 99 0.93 11.92 3.82
CA LEU A 99 2.01 10.97 3.56
C LEU A 99 1.47 9.58 3.25
N VAL A 100 0.48 9.12 4.04
CA VAL A 100 -0.24 7.86 3.79
C VAL A 100 -0.88 7.87 2.40
N GLU A 101 -1.63 8.92 2.06
CA GLU A 101 -2.26 9.08 0.75
C GLU A 101 -1.23 9.09 -0.39
N THR A 102 -0.10 9.79 -0.20
CA THR A 102 0.97 9.87 -1.21
C THR A 102 1.53 8.47 -1.49
N ILE A 103 1.92 7.73 -0.45
CA ILE A 103 2.53 6.41 -0.62
C ILE A 103 1.54 5.41 -1.24
N CYS A 104 0.27 5.43 -0.84
CA CYS A 104 -0.74 4.53 -1.42
C CYS A 104 -1.09 4.91 -2.87
N ASN A 105 -0.99 6.18 -3.27
CA ASN A 105 -1.15 6.59 -4.69
C ASN A 105 0.03 6.08 -5.54
N ILE A 106 1.27 6.29 -5.10
CA ILE A 106 2.48 5.79 -5.80
C ILE A 106 2.36 4.28 -6.01
N PHE A 107 1.98 3.54 -4.96
CA PHE A 107 1.81 2.09 -5.06
C PHE A 107 0.74 1.71 -6.09
N LYS A 108 -0.39 2.42 -6.12
CA LYS A 108 -1.45 2.13 -7.08
C LYS A 108 -1.00 2.40 -8.51
N GLU A 109 -0.34 3.54 -8.76
CA GLU A 109 0.19 3.88 -10.09
C GLU A 109 1.23 2.84 -10.53
N THR A 110 2.30 2.66 -9.74
CA THR A 110 3.36 1.68 -10.04
C THR A 110 2.87 0.25 -10.13
N GLY A 111 1.99 -0.19 -9.23
CA GLY A 111 1.44 -1.54 -9.22
C GLY A 111 0.49 -1.83 -10.39
N THR A 112 -0.06 -0.81 -11.04
CA THR A 112 -0.86 -0.96 -12.26
C THR A 112 -0.07 -0.83 -13.55
N GLU A 113 1.06 -0.11 -13.54
CA GLU A 113 1.90 0.12 -14.72
C GLU A 113 3.06 -0.88 -14.83
N ALA A 114 3.51 -1.46 -13.72
CA ALA A 114 4.63 -2.39 -13.73
C ALA A 114 4.27 -3.73 -14.39
N GLU A 115 5.03 -4.10 -15.42
CA GLU A 115 4.89 -5.39 -16.10
C GLU A 115 5.57 -6.54 -15.33
N ASP A 116 6.46 -6.21 -14.39
CA ASP A 116 7.27 -7.16 -13.63
C ASP A 116 7.73 -6.60 -12.27
N VAL A 117 8.23 -7.48 -11.40
CA VAL A 117 8.68 -7.15 -10.05
C VAL A 117 9.88 -6.20 -10.02
N GLU A 118 10.82 -6.32 -10.96
CA GLU A 118 12.01 -5.45 -11.02
C GLU A 118 11.60 -4.02 -11.37
N THR A 119 10.72 -3.87 -12.36
CA THR A 119 10.13 -2.58 -12.75
C THR A 119 9.34 -1.96 -11.60
N PHE A 120 8.53 -2.76 -10.89
CA PHE A 120 7.79 -2.30 -9.71
C PHE A 120 8.73 -1.78 -8.63
N VAL A 121 9.70 -2.59 -8.18
CA VAL A 121 10.62 -2.23 -7.10
C VAL A 121 11.39 -0.97 -7.43
N ARG A 122 11.98 -0.90 -8.62
CA ARG A 122 12.79 0.26 -9.02
C ARG A 122 11.97 1.54 -9.04
N THR A 123 10.78 1.52 -9.65
CA THR A 123 9.95 2.73 -9.77
C THR A 123 9.39 3.13 -8.42
N PHE A 124 8.83 2.17 -7.66
CA PHE A 124 8.25 2.44 -6.34
C PHE A 124 9.30 2.94 -5.35
N GLU A 125 10.49 2.32 -5.28
CA GLU A 125 11.58 2.78 -4.40
C GLU A 125 12.03 4.20 -4.77
N THR A 126 12.22 4.49 -6.06
CA THR A 126 12.65 5.82 -6.53
C THR A 126 11.62 6.90 -6.16
N GLU A 127 10.34 6.65 -6.45
CA GLU A 127 9.27 7.61 -6.16
C GLU A 127 8.99 7.74 -4.66
N LEU A 128 9.07 6.63 -3.92
CA LEU A 128 8.94 6.63 -2.46
C LEU A 128 10.04 7.47 -1.83
N ASP A 129 11.31 7.25 -2.19
CA ASP A 129 12.44 8.00 -1.63
C ASP A 129 12.32 9.49 -1.98
N GLU A 130 12.00 9.85 -3.22
CA GLU A 130 11.82 11.26 -3.62
C GLU A 130 10.70 11.94 -2.81
N GLN A 131 9.54 11.30 -2.68
CA GLN A 131 8.40 11.88 -1.97
C GLN A 131 8.60 11.90 -0.46
N VAL A 132 9.22 10.85 0.10
CA VAL A 132 9.53 10.78 1.53
C VAL A 132 10.60 11.81 1.88
N ASP A 133 11.65 11.99 1.08
CA ASP A 133 12.66 13.02 1.31
C ASP A 133 12.09 14.44 1.18
N LEU A 134 11.26 14.71 0.18
CA LEU A 134 10.58 16.00 0.03
C LEU A 134 9.67 16.32 1.22
N GLN A 135 9.00 15.31 1.76
CA GLN A 135 8.12 15.48 2.91
C GLN A 135 8.91 15.46 4.23
N LEU A 136 10.04 14.77 4.35
CA LEU A 136 10.83 14.69 5.58
C LEU A 136 12.00 15.70 5.67
N ALA A 137 12.28 16.47 4.64
CA ALA A 137 13.11 17.68 4.72
C ALA A 137 12.46 18.76 5.62
#